data_AF-A0A0T1T1P6-F1
#
_entry.id   AF-A0A0T1T1P6-F1
#
_cell.length_a   1.000
_cell.length_b   1.000
_cell.length_c   1.000
_cell.angle_alpha   90.00
_cell.angle_beta   90.00
_cell.angle_gamma   90.00
#
_symmetry.space_group_name_H-M   'P 1'
#
loop_
_entity.id
_entity.type
_entity.pdbx_description
1 polymer ?
#
loop_
_entity_poly.entity_id
_entity_poly.type
_entity_poly.pdbx_seq_one_letter_code
_entity_poly.pdbx_strand_id
1 'polypeptide(L)'
;MTAEFAQSGGAKRLALPGKPVPFFLEAGEGERSHLFDALITVVLSKDETGGQFGLFTYAAPKGDAIPTHSHADVHETFYLLSGRARVWIQDGDGETYEKLLKPGDFGYVPAGCLHTFRVEADDTKIMGASSGGFERFFGEAGTRTDSPELPHPPYIPSHEQLARVAREHRQEFRFDLRPLDG
;
A
#
# COMPACT_ATOMS: atom_id res chain seq x y z
N MET A 1 -27.50 -3.15 -19.13
CA MET A 1 -27.25 -4.60 -19.03
C MET A 1 -26.71 -4.84 -17.63
N THR A 2 -27.58 -5.21 -16.70
CA THR A 2 -27.24 -5.36 -15.28
C THR A 2 -27.10 -6.85 -14.97
N ALA A 3 -25.86 -7.32 -14.80
CA ALA A 3 -25.63 -8.58 -14.11
C ALA A 3 -25.65 -8.26 -12.61
N GLU A 4 -26.83 -8.37 -12.01
CA GLU A 4 -26.98 -8.37 -10.55
C GLU A 4 -26.37 -9.68 -10.01
N PHE A 5 -25.22 -9.58 -9.37
CA PHE A 5 -24.80 -10.54 -8.35
C PHE A 5 -24.55 -9.76 -7.06
N ALA A 6 -25.60 -9.18 -6.51
CA ALA A 6 -25.59 -8.69 -5.14
C ALA A 6 -26.00 -9.82 -4.21
N GLN A 7 -25.03 -10.39 -3.47
CA GLN A 7 -25.33 -10.91 -2.14
C GLN A 7 -24.99 -9.79 -1.16
N SER A 8 -25.95 -8.90 -0.89
CA SER A 8 -25.85 -7.94 0.21
C SER A 8 -26.44 -8.57 1.46
N GLY A 9 -25.64 -8.71 2.52
CA GLY A 9 -26.08 -9.20 3.83
C GLY A 9 -25.18 -10.27 4.42
N GLY A 10 -23.87 -10.00 4.53
CA GLY A 10 -22.91 -10.85 5.24
C GLY A 10 -22.18 -10.06 6.33
N ALA A 11 -21.70 -10.75 7.36
CA ALA A 11 -20.75 -10.16 8.30
C ALA A 11 -19.53 -9.61 7.54
N LYS A 12 -18.94 -8.49 8.01
CA LYS A 12 -17.79 -7.83 7.39
C LYS A 12 -16.75 -8.86 6.95
N ARG A 13 -16.42 -8.90 5.66
CA ARG A 13 -15.45 -9.85 5.13
C ARG A 13 -14.03 -9.30 5.28
N LEU A 14 -13.34 -9.79 6.30
CA LEU A 14 -11.95 -9.40 6.59
C LEU A 14 -10.93 -10.38 6.04
N ALA A 15 -11.38 -11.55 5.58
CA ALA A 15 -10.54 -12.58 5.01
C ALA A 15 -10.83 -12.76 3.52
N LEU A 16 -9.77 -12.77 2.72
CA LEU A 16 -9.82 -13.07 1.29
C LEU A 16 -10.01 -14.59 1.06
N PRO A 17 -10.47 -15.03 -0.12
CA PRO A 17 -10.72 -16.45 -0.40
C PRO A 17 -9.52 -17.40 -0.25
N GLY A 18 -8.29 -16.90 -0.37
CA GLY A 18 -7.05 -17.67 -0.38
C GLY A 18 -6.85 -18.50 -1.66
N LYS A 19 -7.61 -18.24 -2.73
CA LYS A 19 -7.57 -18.98 -3.99
C LYS A 19 -8.25 -18.23 -5.14
N PRO A 20 -7.96 -18.56 -6.41
CA PRO A 20 -8.57 -17.91 -7.58
C PRO A 20 -10.05 -18.28 -7.77
N VAL A 21 -10.94 -17.59 -7.04
CA VAL A 21 -12.40 -17.70 -7.19
C VAL A 21 -13.03 -16.30 -7.22
N PRO A 22 -14.18 -16.11 -7.89
CA PRO A 22 -14.88 -14.82 -7.88
C PRO A 22 -15.37 -14.45 -6.47
N PHE A 23 -15.29 -13.16 -6.12
CA PHE A 23 -15.87 -12.59 -4.91
C PHE A 23 -16.15 -11.09 -5.09
N PHE A 24 -16.98 -10.54 -4.21
CA PHE A 24 -17.20 -9.11 -4.07
C PHE A 24 -16.77 -8.67 -2.66
N LEU A 25 -16.34 -7.42 -2.55
CA LEU A 25 -16.06 -6.72 -1.30
C LEU A 25 -16.81 -5.39 -1.32
N GLU A 26 -17.45 -5.04 -0.21
CA GLU A 26 -17.96 -3.70 0.00
C GLU A 26 -16.80 -2.71 0.30
N ALA A 27 -17.08 -1.42 0.21
CA ALA A 27 -16.08 -0.40 0.49
C ALA A 27 -15.53 -0.54 1.93
N GLY A 28 -14.21 -0.71 2.05
CA GLY A 28 -13.54 -0.89 3.35
C GLY A 28 -13.45 -2.35 3.83
N GLU A 29 -14.04 -3.29 3.09
CA GLU A 29 -13.79 -4.72 3.30
C GLU A 29 -12.47 -5.17 2.65
N GLY A 30 -11.98 -6.32 3.08
CA GLY A 30 -10.62 -6.78 2.83
C GLY A 30 -9.81 -6.89 4.12
N GLU A 31 -8.60 -7.41 3.99
CA GLU A 31 -7.70 -7.59 5.13
C GLU A 31 -7.07 -6.25 5.51
N ARG A 32 -7.27 -5.82 6.75
CA ARG A 32 -6.81 -4.51 7.23
C ARG A 32 -5.58 -4.62 8.11
N SER A 33 -4.67 -3.67 7.96
CA SER A 33 -3.51 -3.50 8.80
C SER A 33 -3.21 -2.03 9.05
N HIS A 34 -2.67 -1.75 10.23
CA HIS A 34 -2.06 -0.47 10.56
C HIS A 34 -0.54 -0.57 10.44
N LEU A 35 0.07 0.39 9.74
CA LEU A 35 1.51 0.55 9.68
C LEU A 35 1.81 2.06 9.67
N PHE A 36 2.58 2.52 10.65
CA PHE A 36 2.71 3.93 10.98
C PHE A 36 1.33 4.58 11.22
N ASP A 37 1.03 5.68 10.55
CA ASP A 37 -0.24 6.41 10.60
C ASP A 37 -1.26 5.94 9.56
N ALA A 38 -0.92 4.90 8.79
CA ALA A 38 -1.73 4.44 7.67
C ALA A 38 -2.66 3.28 8.05
N LEU A 39 -3.85 3.30 7.46
CA LEU A 39 -4.70 2.14 7.27
C LEU A 39 -4.49 1.58 5.86
N ILE A 40 -4.03 0.35 5.80
CA ILE A 40 -3.90 -0.40 4.55
C ILE A 40 -4.98 -1.48 4.52
N THR A 41 -5.66 -1.62 3.39
CA THR A 41 -6.66 -2.67 3.16
C THR A 41 -6.28 -3.46 1.92
N VAL A 42 -5.86 -4.71 2.09
CA VAL A 42 -5.60 -5.63 0.97
C VAL A 42 -6.93 -6.16 0.46
N VAL A 43 -7.23 -5.87 -0.80
CA VAL A 43 -8.49 -6.27 -1.46
C VAL A 43 -8.30 -7.43 -2.43
N LEU A 44 -7.06 -7.72 -2.82
CA LEU A 44 -6.67 -8.88 -3.62
C LEU A 44 -5.24 -9.26 -3.28
N SER A 45 -4.97 -10.52 -2.97
CA SER A 45 -3.61 -10.99 -2.70
C SER A 45 -3.06 -11.87 -3.82
N LYS A 46 -1.78 -12.23 -3.70
CA LYS A 46 -1.16 -13.23 -4.57
C LYS A 46 -1.92 -14.56 -4.63
N ASP A 47 -2.62 -14.94 -3.57
CA ASP A 47 -3.30 -16.23 -3.49
C ASP A 47 -4.51 -16.26 -4.43
N GLU A 48 -5.20 -15.12 -4.59
CA GLU A 48 -6.30 -14.97 -5.55
C GLU A 48 -5.81 -14.84 -7.00
N THR A 49 -4.59 -14.34 -7.23
CA THR A 49 -4.05 -14.10 -8.58
C THR A 49 -3.10 -15.18 -9.08
N GLY A 50 -2.88 -16.23 -8.29
CA GLY A 50 -1.90 -17.27 -8.62
C GLY A 50 -0.46 -16.73 -8.67
N GLY A 51 -0.13 -15.76 -7.82
CA GLY A 51 1.21 -15.20 -7.68
C GLY A 51 1.49 -13.97 -8.53
N GLN A 52 0.56 -13.50 -9.36
CA GLN A 52 0.86 -12.46 -10.36
C GLN A 52 0.93 -11.06 -9.78
N PHE A 53 -0.07 -10.65 -9.00
CA PHE A 53 -0.15 -9.29 -8.43
C PHE A 53 -1.05 -9.25 -7.19
N GLY A 54 -0.87 -8.21 -6.38
CA GLY A 54 -1.77 -7.85 -5.28
C GLY A 54 -2.38 -6.46 -5.51
N LEU A 55 -3.52 -6.18 -4.87
CA LEU A 55 -4.15 -4.87 -4.80
C LEU A 55 -4.46 -4.49 -3.37
N PHE A 56 -4.22 -3.23 -3.03
CA PHE A 56 -4.53 -2.67 -1.74
C PHE A 56 -4.97 -1.21 -1.85
N THR A 57 -5.75 -0.76 -0.89
CA THR A 57 -5.94 0.68 -0.66
C THR A 57 -5.10 1.15 0.50
N TYR A 58 -4.50 2.33 0.35
CA TYR A 58 -3.76 3.02 1.40
C TYR A 58 -4.46 4.32 1.75
N ALA A 59 -4.70 4.57 3.03
CA ALA A 59 -5.21 5.83 3.56
C ALA A 59 -4.37 6.25 4.77
N ALA A 60 -4.00 7.52 4.84
CA ALA A 60 -3.24 8.11 5.93
C ALA A 60 -3.59 9.60 6.02
N PRO A 61 -3.43 10.25 7.18
CA PRO A 61 -3.59 11.69 7.28
C PRO A 61 -2.47 12.43 6.52
N LYS A 62 -2.57 13.75 6.39
CA LYS A 62 -1.42 14.55 5.99
C LYS A 62 -0.32 14.38 7.04
N GLY A 63 0.89 14.06 6.59
CA GLY A 63 1.98 13.72 7.49
C GLY A 63 3.34 13.75 6.82
N ASP A 64 4.30 13.09 7.47
CA ASP A 64 5.66 12.96 6.99
C ASP A 64 5.74 12.00 5.78
N ALA A 65 6.84 12.08 5.04
CA ALA A 65 7.10 11.12 3.98
C ALA A 65 7.39 9.74 4.59
N ILE A 66 6.94 8.67 3.92
CA ILE A 66 7.36 7.32 4.32
C ILE A 66 8.86 7.17 4.06
N PRO A 67 9.57 6.32 4.83
CA PRO A 67 11.00 6.11 4.61
C PRO A 67 11.31 5.74 3.15
N THR A 68 12.31 6.39 2.57
CA THR A 68 12.77 6.05 1.22
C THR A 68 13.21 4.60 1.17
N HIS A 69 12.79 3.88 0.14
CA HIS A 69 13.07 2.46 0.00
C HIS A 69 13.07 2.03 -1.46
N SER A 70 13.51 0.80 -1.69
CA SER A 70 13.40 0.11 -2.99
C SER A 70 12.96 -1.33 -2.77
N HIS A 71 12.43 -1.93 -3.82
CA HIS A 71 12.08 -3.35 -3.87
C HIS A 71 12.89 -4.05 -4.93
N ALA A 72 13.49 -5.20 -4.65
CA ALA A 72 14.37 -5.87 -5.61
C ALA A 72 13.63 -6.54 -6.80
N ASP A 73 12.35 -6.89 -6.67
CA ASP A 73 11.52 -7.52 -7.74
C ASP A 73 10.05 -7.05 -7.74
N VAL A 74 9.72 -6.09 -6.88
CA VAL A 74 8.35 -5.59 -6.79
C VAL A 74 8.22 -4.34 -7.64
N HIS A 75 7.35 -4.44 -8.63
CA HIS A 75 6.81 -3.30 -9.32
C HIS A 75 5.66 -2.75 -8.48
N GLU A 76 5.58 -1.44 -8.30
CA GLU A 76 4.54 -0.79 -7.49
C GLU A 76 3.86 0.34 -8.27
N THR A 77 2.57 0.52 -8.03
CA THR A 77 1.78 1.58 -8.66
C THR A 77 1.05 2.42 -7.62
N PHE A 78 0.78 3.67 -8.00
CA PHE A 78 -0.01 4.63 -7.24
C PHE A 78 -1.13 5.13 -8.14
N TYR A 79 -2.38 4.85 -7.79
CA TYR A 79 -3.53 5.46 -8.44
C TYR A 79 -4.37 6.20 -7.41
N LEU A 80 -4.49 7.53 -7.55
CA LEU A 80 -5.17 8.34 -6.55
C LEU A 80 -6.68 8.32 -6.71
N LEU A 81 -7.36 7.94 -5.62
CA LEU A 81 -8.81 7.92 -5.52
C LEU A 81 -9.35 9.24 -4.94
N SER A 82 -8.65 9.81 -3.97
CA SER A 82 -8.99 11.08 -3.29
C SER A 82 -7.75 11.75 -2.70
N GLY A 83 -7.88 13.01 -2.26
CA GLY A 83 -6.81 13.79 -1.65
C GLY A 83 -5.61 14.07 -2.58
N ARG A 84 -4.40 14.08 -2.04
CA ARG A 84 -3.15 14.42 -2.74
C ARG A 84 -1.95 13.69 -2.14
N ALA A 85 -1.07 13.17 -2.98
CA ALA A 85 0.19 12.57 -2.56
C ALA A 85 1.34 13.06 -3.44
N ARG A 86 2.46 13.42 -2.83
CA ARG A 86 3.71 13.75 -3.53
C ARG A 86 4.56 12.50 -3.60
N VAL A 87 4.88 12.06 -4.80
CA VAL A 87 5.71 10.86 -5.04
C VAL A 87 7.05 11.31 -5.61
N TRP A 88 8.12 10.75 -5.08
CA TRP A 88 9.49 10.91 -5.59
C TRP A 88 10.05 9.53 -5.94
N ILE A 89 10.77 9.45 -7.06
CA ILE A 89 11.38 8.22 -7.59
C ILE A 89 12.78 8.56 -8.09
N GLN A 90 13.75 7.69 -7.84
CA GLN A 90 15.05 7.68 -8.48
C GLN A 90 15.27 6.33 -9.16
N ASP A 91 15.69 6.38 -10.43
CA ASP A 91 15.97 5.18 -11.22
C ASP A 91 17.41 4.66 -11.01
N GLY A 92 17.75 3.60 -11.74
CA GLY A 92 19.07 2.95 -11.65
C GLY A 92 20.24 3.78 -12.19
N ASP A 93 19.96 4.80 -13.02
CA ASP A 93 20.96 5.73 -13.55
C ASP A 93 21.13 6.96 -12.65
N GLY A 94 20.31 7.08 -11.60
CA GLY A 94 20.33 8.17 -10.63
C GLY A 94 19.44 9.35 -11.00
N GLU A 95 18.72 9.28 -12.13
CA GLU A 95 17.76 10.29 -12.55
C GLU A 95 16.57 10.32 -11.59
N THR A 96 16.06 11.52 -11.31
CA THR A 96 15.02 11.72 -10.31
C THR A 96 13.75 12.28 -10.92
N TYR A 97 12.61 11.79 -10.43
CA TYR A 97 11.28 12.16 -10.86
C TYR A 97 10.46 12.50 -9.62
N GLU A 98 9.77 13.63 -9.67
CA GLU A 98 8.87 14.03 -8.59
C GLU A 98 7.56 14.56 -9.16
N LYS A 99 6.45 14.16 -8.55
CA LYS A 99 5.13 14.68 -8.91
C LYS A 99 4.19 14.73 -7.73
N LEU A 100 3.46 15.85 -7.60
CA LEU A 100 2.25 15.92 -6.79
C LEU A 100 1.09 15.33 -7.60
N LEU A 101 0.68 14.12 -7.23
CA LEU A 101 -0.43 13.42 -7.82
C LEU A 101 -1.76 13.88 -7.19
N LYS A 102 -2.82 13.92 -8.00
CA LYS A 102 -4.22 14.28 -7.65
C LYS A 102 -5.18 13.14 -8.04
N PRO A 103 -6.47 13.18 -7.67
CA PRO A 103 -7.42 12.11 -8.01
C PRO A 103 -7.46 11.84 -9.52
N GLY A 104 -7.32 10.56 -9.89
CA GLY A 104 -7.20 10.11 -11.28
C GLY A 104 -5.78 10.09 -11.85
N ASP A 105 -4.79 10.68 -11.16
CA ASP A 105 -3.40 10.58 -11.56
C ASP A 105 -2.80 9.21 -11.19
N PHE A 106 -1.80 8.81 -11.98
CA PHE A 106 -1.10 7.54 -11.85
C PHE A 106 0.41 7.74 -11.71
N GLY A 107 1.04 6.92 -10.86
CA GLY A 107 2.49 6.76 -10.73
C GLY A 107 2.88 5.28 -10.81
N TYR A 108 4.06 5.02 -11.35
CA TYR A 108 4.61 3.67 -11.48
C TYR A 108 6.07 3.67 -11.04
N VAL A 109 6.41 2.72 -10.19
CA VAL A 109 7.75 2.48 -9.69
C VAL A 109 8.20 1.10 -10.17
N PRO A 110 9.14 1.03 -11.13
CA PRO A 110 9.77 -0.22 -11.49
C PRO A 110 10.56 -0.82 -10.32
N ALA A 111 10.65 -2.15 -10.27
CA ALA A 111 11.56 -2.84 -9.36
C ALA A 111 13.00 -2.26 -9.45
N GLY A 112 13.65 -2.14 -8.30
CA GLY A 112 14.99 -1.58 -8.14
C GLY A 112 15.03 -0.06 -7.97
N CYS A 113 13.97 0.67 -8.33
CA CYS A 113 13.94 2.13 -8.16
C CYS A 113 13.77 2.52 -6.69
N LEU A 114 14.55 3.50 -6.24
CA LEU A 114 14.34 4.14 -4.95
C LEU A 114 13.11 5.04 -5.04
N HIS A 115 12.28 5.03 -4.02
CA HIS A 115 11.10 5.88 -4.00
C HIS A 115 10.65 6.16 -2.58
N THR A 116 9.89 7.25 -2.46
CA THR A 116 9.15 7.65 -1.26
C THR A 116 7.90 8.41 -1.70
N PHE A 117 6.94 8.53 -0.80
CA PHE A 117 5.84 9.47 -0.99
C PHE A 117 5.43 10.11 0.33
N ARG A 118 4.82 11.29 0.23
CA ARG A 118 4.20 12.01 1.34
C ARG A 118 2.74 12.27 1.05
N VAL A 119 1.87 12.03 2.03
CA VAL A 119 0.47 12.43 1.95
C VAL A 119 0.35 13.92 2.24
N GLU A 120 -0.33 14.64 1.35
CA GLU A 120 -0.42 16.11 1.36
C GLU A 120 -1.83 16.62 1.74
N ALA A 121 -2.80 15.71 1.95
CA ALA A 121 -4.17 16.02 2.37
C ALA A 121 -4.79 14.88 3.23
N ASP A 122 -5.58 15.20 4.24
CA ASP A 122 -6.12 14.22 5.21
C ASP A 122 -7.13 13.22 4.63
N ASP A 123 -7.77 13.57 3.51
CA ASP A 123 -8.73 12.71 2.80
C ASP A 123 -8.07 11.83 1.72
N THR A 124 -6.73 11.67 1.77
CA THR A 124 -6.00 10.94 0.73
C THR A 124 -6.24 9.45 0.78
N LYS A 125 -6.60 8.90 -0.38
CA LYS A 125 -6.71 7.45 -0.60
C LYS A 125 -6.03 7.08 -1.91
N ILE A 126 -5.14 6.09 -1.82
CA ILE A 126 -4.40 5.52 -2.96
C ILE A 126 -4.93 4.09 -3.20
N MET A 127 -5.15 3.72 -4.45
CA MET A 127 -5.18 2.32 -4.87
C MET A 127 -3.78 1.95 -5.36
N GLY A 128 -3.15 1.01 -4.68
CA GLY A 128 -1.88 0.43 -5.07
C GLY A 128 -2.07 -0.96 -5.66
N ALA A 129 -1.26 -1.27 -6.66
CA ALA A 129 -1.03 -2.64 -7.13
C ALA A 129 0.46 -2.92 -7.12
N SER A 130 0.82 -4.13 -6.74
CA SER A 130 2.20 -4.59 -6.63
C SER A 130 2.40 -5.97 -7.26
N SER A 131 3.65 -6.32 -7.58
CA SER A 131 4.02 -7.73 -7.85
C SER A 131 3.51 -8.62 -6.70
N GLY A 132 3.00 -9.81 -7.03
CA GLY A 132 2.29 -10.66 -6.09
C GLY A 132 3.14 -11.04 -4.86
N GLY A 133 2.61 -10.79 -3.68
CA GLY A 133 3.16 -11.17 -2.38
C GLY A 133 3.57 -9.99 -1.53
N PHE A 134 3.96 -8.87 -2.15
CA PHE A 134 4.36 -7.67 -1.43
C PHE A 134 3.23 -7.06 -0.60
N GLU A 135 1.97 -7.22 -1.02
CA GLU A 135 0.81 -6.71 -0.28
C GLU A 135 0.70 -7.28 1.15
N ARG A 136 1.37 -8.41 1.45
CA ARG A 136 1.42 -8.97 2.81
C ARG A 136 2.39 -8.25 3.73
N PHE A 137 3.36 -7.50 3.18
CA PHE A 137 4.33 -6.69 3.94
C PHE A 137 3.64 -5.83 4.99
N PHE A 138 2.55 -5.14 4.63
CA PHE A 138 1.86 -4.19 5.52
C PHE A 138 1.34 -4.84 6.80
N GLY A 139 0.77 -6.04 6.71
CA GLY A 139 0.24 -6.76 7.86
C GLY A 139 1.31 -7.41 8.73
N GLU A 140 2.46 -7.75 8.15
CA GLU A 140 3.59 -8.39 8.83
C GLU A 140 4.54 -7.38 9.48
N ALA A 141 4.82 -6.28 8.77
CA ALA A 141 5.59 -5.15 9.29
C ALA A 141 4.74 -4.30 10.24
N GLY A 142 3.43 -4.22 10.02
CA GLY A 142 2.48 -3.51 10.85
C GLY A 142 1.80 -4.39 11.90
N THR A 143 0.53 -4.09 12.16
CA THR A 143 -0.39 -4.96 12.90
C THR A 143 -1.69 -5.13 12.15
N ARG A 144 -2.22 -6.37 12.09
CA ARG A 144 -3.58 -6.62 11.58
C ARG A 144 -4.62 -5.98 12.50
N THR A 145 -5.74 -5.55 11.93
CA THR A 145 -6.80 -4.87 12.68
C THR A 145 -8.17 -5.13 12.07
N ASP A 146 -9.20 -5.19 12.92
CA ASP A 146 -10.59 -5.21 12.47
C ASP A 146 -11.18 -3.79 12.40
N SER A 147 -10.45 -2.77 12.85
CA SER A 147 -10.90 -1.37 12.78
C SER A 147 -10.88 -0.86 11.33
N PRO A 148 -11.91 -0.10 10.90
CA PRO A 148 -11.89 0.65 9.64
C PRO A 148 -11.26 2.04 9.79
N GLU A 149 -10.86 2.43 11.00
CA GLU A 149 -10.32 3.76 11.30
C GLU A 149 -8.81 3.80 11.11
N LEU A 150 -8.28 5.00 10.85
CA LEU A 150 -6.84 5.27 10.92
C LEU A 150 -6.30 4.97 12.33
N PRO A 151 -5.04 4.50 12.46
CA PRO A 151 -4.45 4.23 13.78
C PRO A 151 -4.26 5.52 14.58
N HIS A 152 -4.85 5.57 15.77
CA HIS A 152 -4.61 6.63 16.74
C HIS A 152 -4.44 6.01 18.15
N PRO A 153 -3.21 5.98 18.71
CA PRO A 153 -1.95 6.49 18.14
C PRO A 153 -1.45 5.67 16.94
N PRO A 154 -0.49 6.20 16.14
CA PRO A 154 0.17 5.45 15.06
C PRO A 154 0.79 4.13 15.53
N TYR A 155 0.76 3.10 14.68
CA TYR A 155 1.47 1.85 14.94
C TYR A 155 2.92 1.93 14.48
N ILE A 156 3.86 2.08 15.42
CA ILE A 156 5.29 2.10 15.12
C ILE A 156 5.87 0.70 15.35
N PRO A 157 6.31 -0.03 14.30
CA PRO A 157 6.93 -1.33 14.50
C PRO A 157 8.29 -1.20 15.19
N SER A 158 8.71 -2.27 15.88
CA SER A 158 10.08 -2.34 16.36
C SER A 158 11.07 -2.38 15.19
N HIS A 159 12.27 -1.85 15.39
CA HIS A 159 13.32 -1.91 14.36
C HIS A 159 13.61 -3.36 13.93
N GLU A 160 13.57 -4.31 14.86
CA GLU A 160 13.77 -5.74 14.58
C GLU A 160 12.67 -6.30 13.68
N GLN A 161 11.39 -6.00 13.99
CA GLN A 161 10.25 -6.44 13.19
C GLN A 161 10.34 -5.86 11.78
N LEU A 162 10.54 -4.55 11.66
CA LEU A 162 10.61 -3.87 10.37
C LEU A 162 11.77 -4.42 9.53
N ALA A 163 12.96 -4.57 10.12
CA ALA A 163 14.14 -5.10 9.42
C ALA A 163 13.97 -6.57 9.00
N ARG A 164 13.31 -7.39 9.82
CA ARG A 164 13.04 -8.79 9.48
C ARG A 164 12.09 -8.89 8.28
N VAL A 165 10.95 -8.20 8.34
CA VAL A 165 9.93 -8.26 7.28
C VAL A 165 10.45 -7.62 6.00
N ALA A 166 11.21 -6.52 6.08
CA ALA A 166 11.85 -5.92 4.92
C ALA A 166 12.76 -6.92 4.18
N ARG A 167 13.56 -7.71 4.90
CA ARG A 167 14.37 -8.78 4.29
C ARG A 167 13.51 -9.89 3.66
N GLU A 168 12.45 -10.32 4.34
CA GLU A 168 11.53 -11.37 3.84
C GLU A 168 10.84 -10.95 2.54
N HIS A 169 10.50 -9.66 2.40
CA HIS A 169 9.87 -9.08 1.21
C HIS A 169 10.85 -8.42 0.24
N ARG A 170 12.16 -8.56 0.48
CA ARG A 170 13.23 -8.03 -0.39
C ARG A 170 13.11 -6.51 -0.64
N GLN A 171 12.69 -5.80 0.39
CA GLN A 171 12.64 -4.35 0.49
C GLN A 171 13.86 -3.84 1.26
N GLU A 172 14.47 -2.76 0.77
CA GLU A 172 15.61 -2.11 1.42
C GLU A 172 15.28 -0.65 1.74
N PHE A 173 15.49 -0.24 2.99
CA PHE A 173 15.27 1.14 3.44
C PHE A 173 16.55 1.97 3.35
N ARG A 174 16.39 3.23 2.93
CA ARG A 174 17.42 4.27 2.87
C ARG A 174 17.02 5.45 3.76
N PHE A 175 17.10 5.26 5.08
CA PHE A 175 16.71 6.26 6.08
C PHE A 175 17.54 7.56 6.04
N ASP A 176 18.73 7.49 5.43
CA ASP A 176 19.64 8.61 5.17
C ASP A 176 19.19 9.50 4.01
N LEU A 177 18.38 8.98 3.10
CA LEU A 177 17.92 9.68 1.91
C LEU A 177 16.48 10.18 2.11
N ARG A 178 16.31 11.50 2.18
CA ARG A 178 15.01 12.12 2.48
C ARG A 178 14.67 13.23 1.48
N PRO A 179 14.32 12.88 0.24
CA PRO A 179 14.18 13.85 -0.86
C PRO A 179 12.92 14.71 -0.74
N LEU A 180 11.96 14.28 0.08
CA LEU A 180 10.74 15.03 0.35
C LEU A 180 10.76 15.78 1.67
N ASP A 181 11.81 15.63 2.50
CA ASP A 181 11.96 16.47 3.69
C ASP A 181 12.28 17.90 3.25
N GLY A 182 11.59 18.88 3.84
CA GLY A 182 11.83 20.30 3.63
C GLY A 182 12.71 20.87 4.73
#